data_AF-A0A0F2PH64-F1
#
_entry.id   AF-A0A0F2PH64-F1
#
_cell.length_a   1.000
_cell.length_b   1.000
_cell.length_c   1.000
_cell.angle_alpha   90.00
_cell.angle_beta   90.00
_cell.angle_gamma   90.00
#
_symmetry.space_group_name_H-M   'P 1'
#
loop_
_entity.id
_entity.type
_entity.pdbx_description
1 polymer ?
#
loop_
_entity_poly.entity_id
_entity_poly.type
_entity_poly.pdbx_seq_one_letter_code
_entity_poly.pdbx_strand_id
1 'polypeptide(L)' 'MLTDQEKMNNALKEMLFHEESMGKKYADLAQHITDPKLQQMLRGMEMGARNHYGTLSQKMTSLGIV' A
#
# COMPACT_ATOMS: atom_id res chain seq x y z
N MET A 1 -28.71 -1.30 1.16
CA MET A 1 -27.69 -2.28 1.60
C MET A 1 -26.63 -2.31 0.52
N LEU A 2 -25.36 -2.13 0.87
CA LEU A 2 -24.26 -2.31 -0.09
C LEU A 2 -24.27 -3.77 -0.56
N THR A 3 -24.13 -3.97 -1.86
CA THR A 3 -23.94 -5.30 -2.45
C THR A 3 -22.61 -5.91 -1.98
N ASP A 4 -22.48 -7.23 -2.02
CA ASP A 4 -21.23 -7.89 -1.63
C ASP A 4 -20.04 -7.42 -2.47
N GLN A 5 -20.29 -7.05 -3.73
CA GLN A 5 -19.29 -6.45 -4.61
C GLN A 5 -18.86 -5.05 -4.15
N GLU A 6 -19.80 -4.20 -3.71
CA GLU A 6 -19.46 -2.87 -3.18
C GLU A 6 -18.73 -2.94 -1.83
N LYS A 7 -19.09 -3.90 -0.96
CA LYS A 7 -18.34 -4.16 0.28
C LYS A 7 -16.91 -4.58 -0.03
N MET A 8 -16.73 -5.45 -1.02
CA MET A 8 -15.42 -5.91 -1.47
C MET A 8 -14.61 -4.78 -2.10
N ASN A 9 -15.23 -3.92 -2.92
CA ASN A 9 -14.59 -2.71 -3.46
C ASN A 9 -14.11 -1.79 -2.36
N ASN A 10 -14.96 -1.49 -1.37
CA ASN A 10 -14.61 -0.60 -0.27
C ASN A 10 -13.47 -1.19 0.58
N ALA A 11 -13.54 -2.47 0.94
CA ALA A 11 -12.49 -3.13 1.71
C ALA A 11 -11.15 -3.12 0.97
N LEU A 12 -11.15 -3.37 -0.33
CA LEU A 12 -9.94 -3.37 -1.14
C LEU A 12 -9.39 -1.96 -1.39
N LYS A 13 -10.26 -0.94 -1.52
CA LYS A 13 -9.86 0.47 -1.56
C LYS A 13 -9.23 0.92 -0.24
N GLU A 14 -9.80 0.50 0.89
CA GLU A 14 -9.20 0.76 2.20
C GLU A 14 -7.84 0.09 2.35
N MET A 15 -7.69 -1.16 1.89
CA MET A 15 -6.38 -1.84 1.88
C MET A 15 -5.36 -1.08 1.01
N LEU A 16 -5.72 -0.70 -0.22
CA LEU A 16 -4.85 0.11 -1.09
C LEU A 16 -4.43 1.42 -0.43
N PHE A 17 -5.39 2.12 0.19
CA PHE A 17 -5.11 3.37 0.90
C PHE A 17 -4.17 3.15 2.09
N HIS A 18 -4.33 2.04 2.80
CA HIS A 18 -3.46 1.68 3.91
C HIS A 18 -2.04 1.38 3.44
N GLU A 19 -1.87 0.64 2.35
CA GLU A 19 -0.56 0.34 1.77
C GLU A 19 0.14 1.61 1.26
N GLU A 20 -0.59 2.50 0.59
CA GLU A 20 -0.04 3.78 0.14
C GLU A 20 0.37 4.67 1.33
N SER A 21 -0.46 4.73 2.37
CA SER A 21 -0.18 5.47 3.61
C SER A 21 1.03 4.89 4.34
N MET A 22 1.16 3.56 4.40
CA MET A 22 2.34 2.89 4.96
C MET A 22 3.59 3.21 4.15
N GLY A 23 3.55 3.13 2.82
CA GLY A 23 4.66 3.52 1.96
C GLY A 23 5.13 4.96 2.20
N LYS A 24 4.18 5.90 2.31
CA LYS A 24 4.48 7.31 2.66
C LYS A 24 5.10 7.44 4.05
N LYS A 25 4.60 6.72 5.06
CA LYS A 25 5.18 6.71 6.42
C LYS A 25 6.60 6.14 6.43
N TYR A 26 6.88 5.08 5.68
CA TYR A 26 8.23 4.53 5.58
C TYR A 26 9.19 5.51 4.90
N ALA A 27 8.74 6.21 3.87
CA ALA A 27 9.53 7.25 3.21
C ALA A 27 9.82 8.44 4.14
N ASP A 28 8.83 8.88 4.91
CA ASP A 28 8.96 9.96 5.91
C ASP A 28 9.92 9.55 7.04
N LEU A 29 9.76 8.35 7.60
CA LEU A 29 10.68 7.78 8.58
C LEU A 29 12.10 7.64 8.03
N ALA A 30 12.26 7.29 6.75
CA ALA A 30 13.58 7.18 6.12
C ALA A 30 14.27 8.54 5.93
N GLN A 31 13.53 9.65 5.95
CA GLN A 31 14.08 11.00 5.91
C GLN A 31 14.50 11.48 7.31
N HIS A 32 13.76 11.08 8.35
CA HIS A 32 14.04 11.48 9.73
C HIS A 32 15.07 10.59 10.45
N ILE A 33 15.31 9.36 9.96
CA ILE A 33 16.31 8.46 10.55
C ILE A 33 17.69 8.68 9.94
N THR A 34 18.67 8.90 10.82
CA THR A 34 20.09 9.05 10.48
C THR A 34 20.85 7.72 10.40
N ASP A 35 20.26 6.64 10.92
CA ASP A 35 20.86 5.30 10.91
C ASP A 35 20.80 4.67 9.50
N PRO A 36 21.95 4.41 8.85
CA PRO A 36 22.00 3.97 7.45
C PRO A 36 21.39 2.57 7.25
N LYS A 37 21.48 1.68 8.24
CA LYS A 37 20.83 0.35 8.20
C LYS A 37 19.30 0.45 8.23
N LEU A 38 18.77 1.30 9.10
CA LEU A 38 17.33 1.53 9.22
C LEU A 38 16.79 2.24 7.98
N GLN A 39 17.52 3.22 7.45
CA GLN A 39 17.16 3.90 6.20
C GLN A 39 17.08 2.94 5.02
N GLN A 40 18.04 2.00 4.91
CA GLN A 40 18.04 0.99 3.86
C GLN A 40 16.89 -0.03 4.03
N MET A 41 16.59 -0.46 5.26
CA MET A 41 15.43 -1.30 5.54
C MET A 41 14.11 -0.59 5.20
N LEU A 42 13.96 0.68 5.58
CA LEU A 42 12.75 1.46 5.30
C LEU A 42 12.53 1.69 3.81
N ARG A 43 13.60 1.95 3.04
CA ARG A 43 13.51 1.99 1.56
C ARG A 43 13.12 0.64 0.96
N GLY A 44 13.62 -0.48 1.53
CA GLY A 44 13.20 -1.82 1.15
C GLY A 44 11.71 -2.07 1.43
N MET A 45 11.22 -1.62 2.58
CA MET A 45 9.80 -1.69 2.94
C MET A 45 8.94 -0.77 2.06
N GLU A 46 9.40 0.43 1.71
CA GLU A 46 8.71 1.33 0.78
C GLU A 46 8.56 0.69 -0.61
N MET A 47 9.64 0.11 -1.15
CA MET A 47 9.58 -0.61 -2.43
C MET A 47 8.67 -1.84 -2.35
N GLY A 48 8.69 -2.56 -1.22
CA GLY A 48 7.79 -3.68 -0.97
C GLY A 48 6.33 -3.25 -0.98
N ALA A 49 5.98 -2.21 -0.22
CA ALA A 49 4.63 -1.65 -0.16
C ALA A 49 4.15 -1.13 -1.52
N ARG A 50 5.03 -0.49 -2.32
CA ARG A 50 4.71 -0.04 -3.68
C ARG A 50 4.45 -1.21 -4.64
N ASN A 51 5.25 -2.27 -4.57
CA ASN A 51 5.02 -3.48 -5.36
C ASN A 51 3.72 -4.18 -4.99
N HIS A 52 3.43 -4.22 -3.68
CA HIS A 52 2.21 -4.82 -3.16
C HIS A 52 0.98 -4.03 -3.59
N TYR A 53 1.03 -2.69 -3.51
CA TYR A 53 0.02 -1.78 -4.06
C TYR A 53 -0.22 -2.02 -5.54
N GLY A 54 0.85 -2.10 -6.35
CA GLY A 54 0.73 -2.37 -7.79
C GLY A 54 0.06 -3.72 -8.09
N THR A 55 0.43 -4.76 -7.33
CA THR A 55 -0.15 -6.10 -7.46
C THR A 55 -1.61 -6.14 -7.02
N LEU A 56 -1.94 -5.45 -5.92
CA LEU A 56 -3.29 -5.36 -5.38
C LEU A 56 -4.20 -4.56 -6.33
N SER A 57 -3.70 -3.44 -6.88
CA SER A 57 -4.39 -2.62 -7.89
C SER A 57 -4.65 -3.40 -9.18
N GLN A 58 -3.68 -4.19 -9.65
CA GLN A 58 -3.87 -5.09 -10.80
C GLN A 58 -4.92 -6.17 -10.51
N LYS A 59 -4.87 -6.80 -9.33
CA LYS A 59 -5.87 -7.79 -8.91
C LYS A 59 -7.27 -7.19 -8.81
N MET A 60 -7.40 -5.98 -8.26
CA MET A 60 -8.66 -5.24 -8.20
C MET A 60 -9.20 -4.97 -9.61
N THR A 61 -8.36 -4.46 -10.50
CA THR A 61 -8.73 -4.26 -11.91
C THR A 61 -9.21 -5.56 -12.57
N SER A 62 -8.52 -6.69 -12.32
CA SER A 62 -8.90 -8.01 -12.84
C SER A 62 -10.20 -8.56 -12.25
N LEU A 63 -10.60 -8.12 -11.06
CA LEU A 63 -11.85 -8.49 -10.39
C LEU A 63 -13.01 -7.56 -10.81
N GLY A 64 -12.79 -6.60 -11.72
CA GLY A 64 -13.79 -5.60 -12.11
C GLY A 64 -14.06 -4.57 -10.99
N ILE A 65 -13.09 -4.40 -10.09
CA ILE A 65 -13.14 -3.51 -8.94
C ILE A 65 -12.48 -2.19 -9.33
N VAL A 66 -13.28 -1.12 -9.38
CA VAL A 66 -12.91 0.25 -9.79
C VAL A 66 -13.13 1.21 -8.63
#